data_AF-A0A519E9N9-F1
#
_entry.id   AF-A0A519E9N9-F1
#
_cell.length_a   1.000
_cell.length_b   1.000
_cell.length_c   1.000
_cell.angle_alpha   90.00
_cell.angle_beta   90.00
_cell.angle_gamma   90.00
#
_symmetry.space_group_name_H-M   'P 1'
#
loop_
_entity.id
_entity.type
_entity.pdbx_description
1 polymer ?
#
loop_
_entity_poly.entity_id
_entity_poly.type
_entity_poly.pdbx_seq_one_letter_code
_entity_poly.pdbx_strand_id
1 'polypeptide(L)'
;MNHKKLLGYLPRDLVEPITHDVARVTAWAMLGPEKKPHEVVTAQVLKRVFLRWDCVLKGPCDEVNSHYKDLVCLTMAAVLHRHGFCDEALTRTALDAVDTLNEHVVLSDTFERNSDAIKALLTSPPTPLVRRPPIPKNLTFWREGDAASVQIGEWFYAIYVHEILGNHEAPIVEIYDFTSRHRPVPEDLRHCTAKGRRYNDGVVHIDRHAPYGLRDVPDRARQFQILATGLPAPRVDHLQPSIGLFAVSDPFTLLQDIQHAFGHD
;
A
#
# COMPACT_ATOMS: atom_id res chain seq x y z
N MET A 1 -7.23 -4.57 -27.97
CA MET A 1 -6.45 -3.71 -27.04
C MET A 1 -5.52 -4.60 -26.21
N ASN A 2 -4.43 -4.11 -25.63
CA ASN A 2 -3.64 -4.86 -24.64
C ASN A 2 -3.35 -4.00 -23.40
N HIS A 3 -2.90 -4.62 -22.30
CA HIS A 3 -2.63 -3.92 -21.04
C HIS A 3 -1.59 -2.82 -21.19
N LYS A 4 -0.56 -3.00 -22.03
CA LYS A 4 0.47 -1.96 -22.22
C LYS A 4 -0.14 -0.68 -22.78
N LYS A 5 -1.06 -0.79 -23.74
CA LYS A 5 -1.73 0.35 -24.37
C LYS A 5 -2.75 0.97 -23.40
N LEU A 6 -3.53 0.18 -22.67
CA LEU A 6 -4.44 0.68 -21.63
C LEU A 6 -3.69 1.44 -20.53
N LEU A 7 -2.68 0.82 -19.93
CA LEU A 7 -1.87 1.46 -18.88
C LEU A 7 -1.11 2.69 -19.39
N GLY A 8 -0.84 2.76 -20.71
CA GLY A 8 -0.23 3.94 -21.35
C GLY A 8 -1.17 5.15 -21.45
N TYR A 9 -2.48 4.97 -21.25
CA TYR A 9 -3.43 6.09 -21.17
C TYR A 9 -3.59 6.65 -19.75
N LEU A 10 -3.10 5.93 -18.74
CA LEU A 10 -3.28 6.27 -17.34
C LEU A 10 -2.05 7.01 -16.80
N PRO A 11 -2.19 7.84 -15.75
CA PRO A 11 -1.06 8.55 -15.15
C PRO A 11 0.04 7.59 -14.69
N ARG A 12 1.26 7.80 -15.19
CA ARG A 12 2.40 6.90 -14.93
C ARG A 12 2.74 6.80 -13.45
N ASP A 13 2.64 7.92 -12.75
CA ASP A 13 2.85 8.06 -11.32
C ASP A 13 1.77 7.37 -10.47
N LEU A 14 0.69 6.89 -11.08
CA LEU A 14 -0.30 5.98 -10.45
C LEU A 14 -0.08 4.52 -10.88
N VAL A 15 0.21 4.29 -12.16
CA VAL A 15 0.46 2.93 -12.71
C VAL A 15 1.66 2.27 -12.04
N GLU A 16 2.76 3.00 -11.83
CA GLU A 16 3.98 2.45 -11.26
C GLU A 16 3.81 1.94 -9.82
N PRO A 17 3.28 2.72 -8.85
CA PRO A 17 3.05 2.25 -7.49
C PRO A 17 2.15 1.00 -7.43
N ILE A 18 1.01 1.02 -8.14
CA ILE A 18 0.09 -0.14 -8.17
C ILE A 18 0.77 -1.37 -8.78
N THR A 19 1.54 -1.18 -9.88
CA THR A 19 2.29 -2.27 -10.50
C THR A 19 3.33 -2.85 -9.53
N HIS A 20 4.04 -2.01 -8.79
CA HIS A 20 5.03 -2.46 -7.80
C HIS A 20 4.40 -3.24 -6.65
N ASP A 21 3.29 -2.73 -6.12
CA ASP A 21 2.54 -3.38 -5.04
C ASP A 21 2.03 -4.76 -5.48
N VAL A 22 1.32 -4.83 -6.62
CA VAL A 22 0.81 -6.10 -7.16
C VAL A 22 1.95 -7.07 -7.46
N ALA A 23 3.03 -6.62 -8.11
CA ALA A 23 4.16 -7.48 -8.44
C ALA A 23 4.86 -8.03 -7.19
N ARG A 24 5.07 -7.18 -6.16
CA ARG A 24 5.68 -7.56 -4.89
C ARG A 24 4.83 -8.60 -4.17
N VAL A 25 3.55 -8.31 -3.95
CA VAL A 25 2.64 -9.21 -3.25
C VAL A 25 2.51 -10.54 -4.00
N THR A 26 2.40 -10.50 -5.33
CA THR A 26 2.37 -11.72 -6.17
C THR A 26 3.66 -12.51 -6.03
N ALA A 27 4.81 -11.85 -6.06
CA ALA A 27 6.09 -12.51 -5.92
C ALA A 27 6.23 -13.22 -4.57
N TRP A 28 5.78 -12.58 -3.49
CA TRP A 28 5.75 -13.18 -2.15
C TRP A 28 4.74 -14.32 -2.04
N ALA A 29 3.54 -14.17 -2.60
CA ALA A 29 2.51 -15.21 -2.58
C ALA A 29 2.98 -16.49 -3.30
N MET A 30 3.80 -16.35 -4.35
CA MET A 30 4.41 -17.44 -5.12
C MET A 30 5.71 -18.00 -4.51
N LEU A 31 6.18 -17.51 -3.35
CA LEU A 31 7.33 -18.09 -2.67
C LEU A 31 6.98 -19.43 -2.02
N GLY A 32 7.97 -20.32 -2.01
CA GLY A 32 7.90 -21.66 -1.42
C GLY A 32 8.27 -22.74 -2.43
N PRO A 33 8.59 -23.96 -1.95
CA PRO A 33 8.91 -25.09 -2.82
C PRO A 33 7.67 -25.66 -3.53
N GLU A 34 6.48 -25.52 -2.92
CA GLU A 34 5.24 -26.07 -3.45
C GLU A 34 4.43 -25.03 -4.24
N LYS A 35 3.88 -25.46 -5.38
CA LYS A 35 2.97 -24.64 -6.17
C LYS A 35 1.63 -24.54 -5.46
N LYS A 36 1.30 -23.35 -4.96
CA LYS A 36 -0.03 -23.05 -4.44
C LYS A 36 -1.07 -23.02 -5.58
N PRO A 37 -2.31 -23.46 -5.33
CA PRO A 37 -3.42 -23.25 -6.26
C PRO A 37 -3.59 -21.77 -6.59
N HIS A 38 -3.96 -21.46 -7.84
CA HIS A 38 -4.12 -20.07 -8.31
C HIS A 38 -5.17 -19.29 -7.49
N GLU A 39 -6.25 -19.94 -7.07
CA GLU A 39 -7.28 -19.34 -6.21
C GLU A 39 -6.73 -18.88 -4.85
N VAL A 40 -5.86 -19.68 -4.24
CA VAL A 40 -5.20 -19.34 -2.96
C VAL A 40 -4.27 -18.14 -3.14
N VAL A 41 -3.50 -18.12 -4.23
CA VAL A 41 -2.63 -16.99 -4.57
C VAL A 41 -3.47 -15.74 -4.82
N THR A 42 -4.57 -15.86 -5.55
CA THR A 42 -5.49 -14.76 -5.86
C THR A 42 -6.05 -14.15 -4.57
N ALA A 43 -6.58 -14.97 -3.66
CA ALA A 43 -7.11 -14.50 -2.38
C ALA A 43 -6.03 -13.78 -1.54
N GLN A 44 -4.80 -14.32 -1.49
CA GLN A 44 -3.68 -13.70 -0.77
C GLN A 44 -3.28 -12.35 -1.38
N VAL A 45 -3.22 -12.27 -2.71
CA VAL A 45 -2.85 -11.05 -3.43
C VAL A 45 -3.91 -9.97 -3.24
N LEU A 46 -5.18 -10.29 -3.49
CA LEU A 46 -6.28 -9.34 -3.36
C LEU A 46 -6.39 -8.82 -1.92
N LYS A 47 -6.31 -9.70 -0.91
CA LYS A 47 -6.36 -9.28 0.51
C LYS A 47 -5.31 -8.22 0.83
N ARG A 48 -4.06 -8.41 0.39
CA ARG A 48 -2.95 -7.49 0.70
C ARG A 48 -3.01 -6.21 -0.13
N VAL A 49 -3.34 -6.31 -1.42
CA VAL A 49 -3.47 -5.13 -2.29
C VAL A 49 -4.61 -4.23 -1.81
N PHE A 50 -5.76 -4.79 -1.44
CA PHE A 50 -6.87 -4.00 -0.90
C PHE A 50 -6.56 -3.44 0.49
N LEU A 51 -5.86 -4.16 1.36
CA LEU A 51 -5.40 -3.60 2.64
C LEU A 51 -4.61 -2.29 2.46
N ARG A 52 -3.83 -2.18 1.37
CA ARG A 52 -3.05 -0.99 1.04
C ARG A 52 -3.90 0.13 0.44
N TRP A 53 -4.74 -0.20 -0.53
CA TRP A 53 -5.43 0.79 -1.37
C TRP A 53 -6.87 1.09 -0.95
N ASP A 54 -7.43 0.40 0.03
CA ASP A 54 -8.77 0.65 0.57
C ASP A 54 -8.92 2.06 1.14
N CYS A 55 -7.82 2.72 1.56
CA CYS A 55 -7.83 4.12 1.98
C CYS A 55 -8.35 5.05 0.86
N VAL A 56 -8.15 4.69 -0.41
CA VAL A 56 -8.66 5.42 -1.58
C VAL A 56 -9.96 4.81 -2.11
N LEU A 57 -10.04 3.47 -2.15
CA LEU A 57 -11.21 2.78 -2.73
C LEU A 57 -12.45 2.84 -1.83
N LYS A 58 -12.27 2.81 -0.51
CA LYS A 58 -13.34 2.77 0.50
C LYS A 58 -13.32 3.95 1.46
N GLY A 59 -12.24 4.74 1.46
CA GLY A 59 -12.11 5.92 2.32
C GLY A 59 -13.24 6.95 2.09
N PRO A 60 -13.51 7.82 3.09
CA PRO A 60 -14.55 8.82 3.01
C PRO A 60 -14.36 9.73 1.79
N CYS A 61 -15.45 9.98 1.06
CA CYS A 61 -15.45 10.71 -0.22
C CYS A 61 -14.86 12.13 -0.12
N ASP A 62 -14.85 12.73 1.07
CA ASP A 62 -14.50 14.13 1.27
C ASP A 62 -12.98 14.38 1.20
N GLU A 63 -12.16 13.35 1.39
CA GLU A 63 -10.71 13.49 1.35
C GLU A 63 -10.12 13.18 -0.03
N VAL A 64 -10.81 12.40 -0.87
CA VAL A 64 -10.32 11.86 -2.15
C VAL A 64 -11.23 12.28 -3.29
N ASN A 65 -10.68 13.03 -4.25
CA ASN A 65 -11.37 13.38 -5.50
C ASN A 65 -11.94 12.11 -6.18
N SER A 66 -13.22 12.14 -6.55
CA SER A 66 -13.91 11.04 -7.24
C SER A 66 -13.16 10.58 -8.49
N HIS A 67 -12.63 11.49 -9.30
CA HIS A 67 -11.84 11.14 -10.49
C HIS A 67 -10.54 10.41 -10.13
N TYR A 68 -9.91 10.76 -9.01
CA TYR A 68 -8.72 10.03 -8.56
C TYR A 68 -9.07 8.59 -8.16
N LYS A 69 -10.20 8.40 -7.46
CA LYS A 69 -10.72 7.08 -7.13
C LYS A 69 -11.02 6.25 -8.38
N ASP A 70 -11.66 6.85 -9.38
CA ASP A 70 -11.94 6.20 -10.67
C ASP A 70 -10.65 5.77 -11.40
N LEU A 71 -9.65 6.65 -11.42
CA LEU A 71 -8.32 6.34 -11.97
C LEU A 71 -7.65 5.18 -11.23
N VAL A 72 -7.74 5.15 -9.89
CA VAL A 72 -7.18 4.07 -9.06
C VAL A 72 -7.91 2.76 -9.33
N CYS A 73 -9.24 2.76 -9.35
CA CYS A 73 -10.06 1.59 -9.68
C CYS A 73 -9.67 0.99 -11.04
N LEU A 74 -9.66 1.82 -12.08
CA LEU A 74 -9.33 1.39 -13.44
C LEU A 74 -7.89 0.89 -13.55
N THR A 75 -6.94 1.62 -12.97
CA THR A 75 -5.52 1.22 -13.00
C THR A 75 -5.32 -0.11 -12.28
N MET A 76 -5.93 -0.29 -11.11
CA MET A 76 -5.81 -1.50 -10.32
C MET A 76 -6.43 -2.71 -11.00
N ALA A 77 -7.62 -2.57 -11.57
CA ALA A 77 -8.25 -3.63 -12.37
C ALA A 77 -7.35 -4.05 -13.55
N ALA A 78 -6.80 -3.07 -14.28
CA ALA A 78 -5.90 -3.34 -15.40
C ALA A 78 -4.59 -4.02 -14.99
N VAL A 79 -3.97 -3.60 -13.87
CA VAL A 79 -2.73 -4.19 -13.36
C VAL A 79 -2.97 -5.59 -12.83
N LEU A 80 -4.04 -5.83 -12.06
CA LEU A 80 -4.41 -7.16 -11.57
C LEU A 80 -4.70 -8.12 -12.73
N HIS A 81 -5.48 -7.67 -13.71
CA HIS A 81 -5.80 -8.47 -14.90
C HIS A 81 -4.55 -8.85 -15.69
N ARG A 82 -3.57 -7.95 -15.79
CA ARG A 82 -2.26 -8.22 -16.41
C ARG A 82 -1.46 -9.28 -15.64
N HIS A 83 -1.65 -9.38 -14.33
CA HIS A 83 -0.99 -10.36 -13.45
C HIS A 83 -1.81 -11.64 -13.23
N GLY A 84 -2.91 -11.82 -13.96
CA GLY A 84 -3.72 -13.03 -13.90
C GLY A 84 -4.70 -13.07 -12.74
N PHE A 85 -5.05 -11.91 -12.18
CA PHE A 85 -6.02 -11.78 -11.11
C PHE A 85 -7.21 -10.95 -11.58
N CYS A 86 -8.38 -11.24 -11.05
CA CYS A 86 -9.55 -10.38 -11.20
C CYS A 86 -10.34 -10.39 -9.90
N ASP A 87 -11.06 -9.29 -9.66
CA ASP A 87 -12.07 -9.15 -8.64
C ASP A 87 -13.32 -8.60 -9.32
N GLU A 88 -14.46 -9.28 -9.20
CA GLU A 88 -15.67 -8.95 -9.95
C GLU A 88 -16.22 -7.57 -9.58
N ALA A 89 -16.15 -7.20 -8.30
CA ALA A 89 -16.65 -5.91 -7.82
C ALA A 89 -15.76 -4.76 -8.31
N LEU A 90 -14.44 -4.91 -8.22
CA LEU A 90 -13.47 -3.95 -8.75
C LEU A 90 -13.60 -3.82 -10.27
N THR A 91 -13.80 -4.93 -10.98
CA THR A 91 -13.92 -4.93 -12.44
C THR A 91 -15.14 -4.14 -12.87
N ARG A 92 -16.31 -4.41 -12.27
CA ARG A 92 -17.52 -3.63 -12.52
C ARG A 92 -17.33 -2.15 -12.23
N THR A 93 -16.75 -1.81 -11.08
CA THR A 93 -16.44 -0.41 -10.72
C THR A 93 -15.48 0.23 -11.73
N ALA A 94 -14.51 -0.52 -12.25
CA ALA A 94 -13.58 -0.03 -13.26
C ALA A 94 -14.26 0.18 -14.62
N LEU A 95 -15.28 -0.59 -14.97
CA LEU A 95 -16.08 -0.37 -16.18
C LEU A 95 -16.89 0.93 -16.07
N ASP A 96 -17.52 1.16 -14.92
CA ASP A 96 -18.25 2.40 -14.64
C ASP A 96 -17.28 3.61 -14.63
N ALA A 97 -16.08 3.44 -14.05
CA ALA A 97 -15.04 4.45 -14.05
C ALA A 97 -14.59 4.86 -15.46
N VAL A 98 -14.57 3.95 -16.45
CA VAL A 98 -14.26 4.32 -17.84
C VAL A 98 -15.28 5.35 -18.35
N ASP A 99 -16.56 5.15 -18.07
CA ASP A 99 -17.62 6.07 -18.50
C ASP A 99 -17.52 7.41 -17.77
N THR A 100 -17.41 7.38 -16.44
CA THR A 100 -17.28 8.60 -15.62
C THR A 100 -16.06 9.44 -16.03
N LEU A 101 -14.92 8.81 -16.31
CA LEU A 101 -13.70 9.51 -16.72
C LEU A 101 -13.83 10.14 -18.11
N ASN A 102 -14.60 9.54 -19.02
CA ASN A 102 -14.89 10.11 -20.34
C ASN A 102 -15.90 11.26 -20.24
N GLU A 103 -16.98 11.08 -19.49
CA GLU A 103 -18.02 12.11 -19.28
C GLU A 103 -17.41 13.40 -18.73
N HIS A 104 -16.41 13.29 -17.85
CA HIS A 104 -15.72 14.43 -17.25
C HIS A 104 -14.43 14.83 -17.98
N VAL A 105 -14.12 14.22 -19.13
CA VAL A 105 -12.94 14.52 -19.97
C VAL A 105 -11.64 14.50 -19.16
N VAL A 106 -11.49 13.52 -18.27
CA VAL A 106 -10.33 13.40 -17.38
C VAL A 106 -9.09 12.91 -18.14
N LEU A 107 -9.31 12.09 -19.17
CA LEU A 107 -8.27 11.51 -20.03
C LEU A 107 -8.43 11.98 -21.48
N SER A 108 -7.43 11.71 -22.31
CA SER A 108 -7.40 12.15 -23.72
C SER A 108 -8.53 11.55 -24.57
N ASP A 109 -8.92 12.21 -25.67
CA ASP A 109 -9.84 11.67 -26.70
C ASP A 109 -9.44 10.29 -27.23
N THR A 110 -8.14 9.98 -27.20
CA THR A 110 -7.66 8.66 -27.64
C THR A 110 -8.11 7.57 -26.67
N PHE A 111 -8.19 7.85 -25.38
CA PHE A 111 -8.75 6.95 -24.39
C PHE A 111 -10.24 6.74 -24.66
N GLU A 112 -11.01 7.82 -24.86
CA GLU A 112 -12.44 7.78 -25.16
C GLU A 112 -12.75 6.91 -26.38
N ARG A 113 -12.05 7.12 -27.51
CA ARG A 113 -12.21 6.33 -28.74
C ARG A 113 -11.91 4.83 -28.56
N ASN A 114 -11.20 4.45 -27.51
CA ASN A 114 -10.84 3.07 -27.22
C ASN A 114 -11.66 2.47 -26.06
N SER A 115 -12.67 3.16 -25.53
CA SER A 115 -13.45 2.74 -24.36
C SER A 115 -14.03 1.33 -24.48
N ASP A 116 -14.69 1.01 -25.60
CA ASP A 116 -15.24 -0.34 -25.82
C ASP A 116 -14.14 -1.41 -25.81
N ALA A 117 -13.00 -1.10 -26.40
CA ALA A 117 -11.86 -2.02 -26.43
C ALA A 117 -11.18 -2.17 -25.07
N ILE A 118 -11.27 -1.16 -24.20
CA ILE A 118 -10.80 -1.18 -22.81
C ILE A 118 -11.74 -2.05 -21.97
N LYS A 119 -13.05 -1.80 -22.05
CA LYS A 119 -14.07 -2.60 -21.36
C LYS A 119 -14.00 -4.08 -21.76
N ALA A 120 -13.91 -4.35 -23.06
CA ALA A 120 -13.76 -5.72 -23.59
C ALA A 120 -12.49 -6.41 -23.07
N LEU A 121 -11.39 -5.67 -22.87
CA LEU A 121 -10.17 -6.22 -22.27
C LEU A 121 -10.40 -6.59 -20.80
N LEU A 122 -11.02 -5.72 -20.01
CA LEU A 122 -11.24 -5.96 -18.57
C LEU A 122 -12.25 -7.07 -18.30
N THR A 123 -13.19 -7.32 -19.21
CA THR A 123 -14.17 -8.43 -19.11
C THR A 123 -13.65 -9.75 -19.68
N SER A 124 -12.48 -9.75 -20.34
CA SER A 124 -11.88 -10.98 -20.85
C SER A 124 -11.23 -11.78 -19.72
N PRO A 125 -10.90 -13.06 -19.93
CA PRO A 125 -10.14 -13.81 -18.94
C PRO A 125 -8.78 -13.14 -18.61
N PRO A 126 -8.39 -13.04 -17.33
CA PRO A 126 -7.08 -12.51 -16.93
C PRO A 126 -5.92 -13.20 -17.64
N THR A 127 -4.83 -12.46 -17.86
CA THR A 127 -3.63 -13.05 -18.48
C THR A 127 -3.03 -14.10 -17.55
N PRO A 128 -2.89 -15.38 -17.97
CA PRO A 128 -2.41 -16.42 -17.08
C PRO A 128 -1.07 -16.07 -16.42
N LEU A 129 -0.98 -16.29 -15.11
CA LEU A 129 0.25 -16.07 -14.34
C LEU A 129 1.23 -17.23 -14.56
N VAL A 130 2.09 -17.11 -15.57
CA VAL A 130 3.03 -18.18 -15.95
C VAL A 130 4.31 -18.18 -15.11
N ARG A 131 4.72 -17.01 -14.61
CA ARG A 131 5.96 -16.85 -13.85
C ARG A 131 5.82 -15.83 -12.74
N ARG A 132 6.66 -15.96 -11.71
CA ARG A 132 6.80 -14.97 -10.66
C ARG A 132 7.21 -13.61 -11.27
N PRO A 133 6.49 -12.51 -10.97
CA PRO A 133 6.91 -11.19 -11.39
C PRO A 133 8.28 -10.82 -10.81
N PRO A 134 9.10 -10.05 -11.54
CA PRO A 134 10.33 -9.49 -10.97
C PRO A 134 9.97 -8.51 -9.85
N ILE A 135 10.70 -8.59 -8.73
CA ILE A 135 10.55 -7.61 -7.64
C ILE A 135 11.32 -6.35 -8.04
N PRO A 136 10.69 -5.16 -8.04
CA PRO A 136 11.39 -3.90 -8.29
C PRO A 136 12.52 -3.69 -7.29
N LYS A 137 13.58 -2.97 -7.69
CA LYS A 137 14.63 -2.56 -6.76
C LYS A 137 14.01 -1.75 -5.62
N ASN A 138 14.45 -2.03 -4.40
CA ASN A 138 14.03 -1.26 -3.24
C ASN A 138 14.71 0.11 -3.30
N LEU A 139 13.88 1.15 -3.16
CA LEU A 139 14.27 2.54 -3.05
C LEU A 139 13.25 3.20 -2.11
N THR A 140 13.67 4.16 -1.29
CA THR A 140 12.78 4.97 -0.47
C THR A 140 13.10 6.45 -0.59
N PHE A 141 12.05 7.28 -0.61
CA PHE A 141 12.16 8.73 -0.57
C PHE A 141 11.87 9.32 0.82
N TRP A 142 11.62 8.45 1.80
CA TRP A 142 11.49 8.82 3.21
C TRP A 142 12.83 9.31 3.76
N ARG A 143 12.75 10.09 4.83
CA ARG A 143 13.92 10.69 5.50
C ARG A 143 13.89 10.38 6.98
N GLU A 144 15.07 10.31 7.56
CA GLU A 144 15.23 10.32 9.02
C GLU A 144 14.50 11.52 9.63
N GLY A 145 13.78 11.27 10.72
CA GLY A 145 12.98 12.26 11.41
C GLY A 145 11.60 12.52 10.80
N ASP A 146 11.23 11.85 9.70
CA ASP A 146 9.86 11.89 9.21
C ASP A 146 8.93 11.17 10.19
N ALA A 147 7.85 11.83 10.58
CA ALA A 147 6.71 11.24 11.25
C ALA A 147 5.51 11.24 10.31
N ALA A 148 4.79 10.14 10.23
CA ALA A 148 3.67 9.99 9.32
C ALA A 148 2.48 9.30 9.96
N SER A 149 1.28 9.69 9.52
CA SER A 149 0.06 8.95 9.80
C SER A 149 -0.02 7.72 8.91
N VAL A 150 -0.54 6.62 9.47
CA VAL A 150 -0.85 5.39 8.75
C VAL A 150 -2.34 5.11 8.87
N GLN A 151 -3.07 5.05 7.77
CA GLN A 151 -4.49 4.71 7.78
C GLN A 151 -4.71 3.20 7.54
N ILE A 152 -5.50 2.55 8.37
CA ILE A 152 -5.93 1.16 8.15
C ILE A 152 -7.42 1.07 8.45
N GLY A 153 -8.23 0.86 7.41
CA GLY A 153 -9.67 1.01 7.50
C GLY A 153 -10.05 2.40 7.99
N GLU A 154 -10.79 2.45 9.09
CA GLU A 154 -11.27 3.69 9.72
C GLU A 154 -10.36 4.20 10.86
N TRP A 155 -9.21 3.56 11.08
CA TRP A 155 -8.26 3.93 12.13
C TRP A 155 -7.01 4.58 11.54
N PHE A 156 -6.50 5.57 12.26
CA PHE A 156 -5.21 6.19 12.04
C PHE A 156 -4.25 5.81 13.15
N TYR A 157 -3.03 5.47 12.75
CA TYR A 157 -1.86 5.23 13.60
C TYR A 157 -0.76 6.20 13.19
N ALA A 158 0.40 6.11 13.83
CA ALA A 158 1.56 6.88 13.41
C ALA A 158 2.85 6.05 13.47
N ILE A 159 3.78 6.39 12.58
CA ILE A 159 5.13 5.86 12.53
C ILE A 159 6.16 6.99 12.56
N TYR A 160 7.33 6.71 13.11
CA TYR A 160 8.51 7.57 13.09
C TYR A 160 9.64 6.87 12.33
N VAL A 161 10.34 7.61 11.46
CA VAL A 161 11.53 7.11 10.75
C VAL A 161 12.79 7.45 11.53
N HIS A 162 13.48 6.43 12.04
CA HIS A 162 14.75 6.59 12.77
C HIS A 162 15.94 6.81 11.87
N GLU A 163 16.04 6.05 10.79
CA GLU A 163 17.17 6.10 9.86
C GLU A 163 16.78 5.50 8.51
N ILE A 164 17.61 5.70 7.50
CA ILE A 164 17.45 5.09 6.18
C ILE A 164 18.53 4.03 5.98
N LEU A 165 18.12 2.79 5.78
CA LEU A 165 19.00 1.65 5.63
C LEU A 165 19.64 1.60 4.23
N GLY A 166 20.93 1.28 4.20
CA GLY A 166 21.69 1.07 2.97
C GLY A 166 21.74 2.32 2.08
N ASN A 167 21.76 2.12 0.76
CA ASN A 167 21.69 3.23 -0.20
C ASN A 167 20.23 3.57 -0.53
N HIS A 168 19.50 4.10 0.45
CA HIS A 168 18.07 4.41 0.36
C HIS A 168 17.18 3.19 0.09
N GLU A 169 17.45 2.03 0.69
CA GLU A 169 16.68 0.82 0.37
C GLU A 169 15.36 0.74 1.14
N ALA A 170 15.37 1.09 2.43
CA ALA A 170 14.20 1.06 3.29
C ALA A 170 14.35 2.04 4.48
N PRO A 171 13.28 2.70 4.93
CA PRO A 171 13.30 3.40 6.20
C PRO A 171 13.26 2.40 7.35
N ILE A 172 13.93 2.69 8.47
CA ILE A 172 13.73 1.99 9.75
C ILE A 172 12.69 2.77 10.54
N VAL A 173 11.56 2.13 10.82
CA VAL A 173 10.40 2.77 11.43
C VAL A 173 10.07 2.18 12.79
N GLU A 174 9.56 3.02 13.67
CA GLU A 174 8.98 2.63 14.97
C GLU A 174 7.54 3.15 15.05
N ILE A 175 6.65 2.34 15.61
CA ILE A 175 5.23 2.65 15.71
C ILE A 175 4.99 3.44 17.00
N TYR A 176 4.32 4.60 16.91
CA TYR A 176 3.85 5.32 18.10
C TYR A 176 2.73 4.53 18.78
N ASP A 177 2.65 4.55 20.10
CA ASP A 177 1.47 4.09 20.83
C ASP A 177 0.35 5.14 20.72
N PHE A 178 -0.19 5.24 19.51
CA PHE A 178 -1.23 6.18 19.14
C PHE A 178 -2.23 5.49 18.20
N THR A 179 -3.52 5.66 18.49
CA THR A 179 -4.60 5.30 17.58
C THR A 179 -5.76 6.28 17.69
N SER A 180 -6.37 6.63 16.56
CA SER A 180 -7.49 7.57 16.48
C SER A 180 -8.39 7.29 15.28
N ARG A 181 -9.62 7.79 15.32
CA ARG A 181 -10.54 7.81 14.15
C ARG A 181 -10.32 9.00 13.24
N HIS A 182 -9.50 9.96 13.68
CA HIS A 182 -9.11 11.13 12.89
C HIS A 182 -7.62 11.10 12.64
N ARG A 183 -7.19 11.65 11.51
CA ARG A 183 -5.78 11.78 11.18
C ARG A 183 -5.07 12.61 12.28
N PRO A 184 -3.97 12.11 12.86
CA PRO A 184 -3.21 12.88 13.86
C PRO A 184 -2.62 14.14 13.28
N VAL A 185 -2.44 15.15 14.14
CA VAL A 185 -1.57 16.30 13.90
C VAL A 185 -0.23 16.11 14.61
N PRO A 186 0.84 16.85 14.23
CA PRO A 186 2.14 16.74 14.88
C PRO A 186 2.12 16.86 16.41
N GLU A 187 1.21 17.68 16.95
CA GLU A 187 1.07 17.88 18.39
C GLU A 187 0.64 16.62 19.14
N ASP A 188 -0.23 15.82 18.52
CA ASP A 188 -0.74 14.57 19.11
C ASP A 188 0.40 13.58 19.39
N LEU A 189 1.49 13.65 18.63
CA LEU A 189 2.59 12.69 18.67
C LEU A 189 3.76 13.12 19.55
N ARG A 190 3.87 14.40 19.94
CA ARG A 190 5.07 14.95 20.62
C ARG A 190 5.43 14.24 21.92
N HIS A 191 4.42 13.73 22.63
CA HIS A 191 4.59 13.13 23.96
C HIS A 191 4.27 11.64 23.99
N CYS A 192 3.92 11.07 22.83
CA CYS A 192 3.64 9.65 22.68
C CYS A 192 4.89 8.81 22.96
N THR A 193 4.63 7.62 23.48
CA THR A 193 5.62 6.56 23.64
C THR A 193 5.62 5.66 22.41
N ALA A 194 6.63 4.81 22.28
CA ALA A 194 6.63 3.76 21.26
C ALA A 194 5.66 2.66 21.67
N LYS A 195 5.06 1.96 20.70
CA LYS A 195 4.15 0.84 21.00
C LYS A 195 4.88 -0.38 21.58
N GLY A 196 6.07 -0.65 21.05
CA GLY A 196 6.83 -1.87 21.34
C GLY A 196 6.11 -3.15 20.91
N ARG A 197 6.74 -4.29 21.17
CA ARG A 197 6.18 -5.63 20.92
C ARG A 197 6.40 -6.52 22.12
N ARG A 198 5.35 -7.25 22.51
CA ARG A 198 5.45 -8.30 23.53
C ARG A 198 6.01 -9.58 22.91
N TYR A 199 7.08 -10.10 23.48
CA TYR A 199 7.70 -11.37 23.06
C TYR A 199 7.27 -12.53 23.96
N ASN A 200 7.76 -13.74 23.66
CA ASN A 200 7.40 -14.98 24.36
C ASN A 200 7.87 -15.01 25.83
N ASP A 201 8.78 -14.13 26.22
CA ASP A 201 9.18 -13.90 27.60
C ASP A 201 8.16 -13.06 28.40
N GLY A 202 7.09 -12.59 27.75
CA GLY A 202 6.04 -11.77 28.34
C GLY A 202 6.42 -10.28 28.46
N VAL A 203 7.63 -9.90 28.06
CA VAL A 203 8.16 -8.55 28.21
C VAL A 203 7.96 -7.76 26.92
N VAL A 204 7.79 -6.44 27.03
CA VAL A 204 7.63 -5.54 25.89
C VAL A 204 8.98 -4.91 25.56
N HIS A 205 9.43 -5.12 24.33
CA HIS A 205 10.70 -4.63 23.82
C HIS A 205 10.48 -3.55 22.77
N ILE A 206 11.51 -2.72 22.56
CA ILE A 206 11.61 -1.84 21.39
C ILE A 206 11.43 -2.68 20.13
N ASP A 207 10.48 -2.29 19.28
CA ASP A 207 10.13 -2.98 18.05
C ASP A 207 10.26 -2.03 16.87
N ARG A 208 11.23 -2.34 15.99
CA ARG A 208 11.56 -1.53 14.82
C ARG A 208 11.40 -2.37 13.57
N HIS A 209 10.98 -1.74 12.49
CA HIS A 209 10.66 -2.40 11.22
C HIS A 209 11.43 -1.75 10.07
N ALA A 210 11.92 -2.55 9.14
CA ALA A 210 12.49 -2.08 7.88
C ALA A 210 11.57 -2.50 6.72
N PRO A 211 10.50 -1.75 6.42
CA PRO A 211 9.56 -2.07 5.34
C PRO A 211 10.16 -1.83 3.95
N TYR A 212 10.80 -2.86 3.39
CA TYR A 212 11.34 -2.83 2.03
C TYR A 212 10.22 -2.69 0.99
N GLY A 213 10.27 -1.59 0.25
CA GLY A 213 9.24 -1.20 -0.72
C GLY A 213 8.35 -0.06 -0.25
N LEU A 214 8.52 0.44 0.99
CA LEU A 214 7.93 1.71 1.39
C LEU A 214 8.67 2.85 0.69
N ARG A 215 8.22 3.19 -0.52
CA ARG A 215 8.96 4.04 -1.46
C ARG A 215 8.45 5.46 -1.51
N ASP A 216 7.19 5.61 -1.92
CA ASP A 216 6.68 6.84 -2.50
C ASP A 216 6.33 7.88 -1.42
N VAL A 217 6.82 9.10 -1.63
CA VAL A 217 6.47 10.29 -0.86
C VAL A 217 6.19 11.40 -1.89
N PRO A 218 4.95 11.86 -2.09
CA PRO A 218 3.73 11.42 -1.39
C PRO A 218 3.28 10.00 -1.78
N ASP A 219 2.65 9.30 -0.83
CA ASP A 219 2.03 8.00 -1.06
C ASP A 219 0.76 8.12 -1.91
N ARG A 220 0.72 7.44 -3.06
CA ARG A 220 -0.45 7.42 -3.96
C ARG A 220 -1.62 6.59 -3.43
N ALA A 221 -1.36 5.60 -2.59
CA ALA A 221 -2.43 4.91 -1.86
C ALA A 221 -2.97 5.76 -0.69
N ARG A 222 -2.32 6.91 -0.39
CA ARG A 222 -2.64 7.83 0.71
C ARG A 222 -2.70 7.16 2.08
N GLN A 223 -2.08 5.99 2.23
CA GLN A 223 -2.08 5.26 3.47
C GLN A 223 -1.05 5.82 4.43
N PHE A 224 0.15 6.12 3.92
CA PHE A 224 1.25 6.72 4.66
C PHE A 224 1.36 8.19 4.27
N GLN A 225 1.08 9.09 5.20
CA GLN A 225 1.10 10.52 4.91
C GLN A 225 1.96 11.26 5.93
N ILE A 226 3.04 11.92 5.46
CA ILE A 226 3.93 12.71 6.31
C ILE A 226 3.11 13.80 7.03
N LEU A 227 3.34 13.90 8.33
CA LEU A 227 2.75 14.89 9.22
C LEU A 227 3.73 16.04 9.48
N ALA A 228 4.99 15.68 9.74
CA ALA A 228 6.09 16.60 9.95
C ALA A 228 7.43 15.87 9.79
N THR A 229 8.48 16.65 9.54
CA THR A 229 9.88 16.20 9.63
C THR A 229 10.52 16.88 10.84
N GLY A 230 11.35 16.16 11.58
CA GLY A 230 12.05 16.67 12.76
C GLY A 230 11.20 16.69 14.04
N LEU A 231 10.14 15.88 14.10
CA LEU A 231 9.47 15.59 15.37
C LEU A 231 10.39 14.73 16.26
N PRO A 232 10.24 14.79 17.60
CA PRO A 232 10.95 13.86 18.46
C PRO A 232 10.48 12.43 18.19
N ALA A 233 11.44 11.50 18.22
CA ALA A 233 11.14 10.07 18.22
C ALA A 233 10.24 9.72 19.43
N PRO A 234 9.40 8.67 19.31
CA PRO A 234 8.61 8.20 20.43
C PRO A 234 9.50 7.79 21.61
N ARG A 235 9.04 8.06 22.85
CA ARG A 235 9.78 7.66 24.05
C ARG A 235 9.74 6.15 24.26
N VAL A 236 10.88 5.58 24.63
CA VAL A 236 11.08 4.13 24.83
C VAL A 236 11.39 3.75 26.28
N ASP A 237 11.31 4.69 27.23
CA ASP A 237 11.74 4.48 28.63
C ASP A 237 11.01 3.34 29.35
N HIS A 238 9.84 2.95 28.85
CA HIS A 238 9.00 1.87 29.37
C HIS A 238 9.28 0.50 28.72
N LEU A 239 10.16 0.45 27.71
CA LEU A 239 10.46 -0.74 26.92
C LEU A 239 11.83 -1.31 27.28
N GLN A 240 11.97 -2.63 27.19
CA GLN A 240 13.27 -3.26 27.22
C GLN A 240 14.03 -3.08 25.90
N PRO A 241 15.37 -3.21 25.89
CA PRO A 241 16.18 -3.16 24.67
C PRO A 241 15.67 -4.13 23.60
N SER A 242 15.79 -3.75 22.31
CA SER A 242 15.28 -4.57 21.21
C SER A 242 15.91 -5.96 21.15
N ILE A 243 15.10 -6.96 20.76
CA ILE A 243 15.60 -8.29 20.41
C ILE A 243 16.01 -8.25 18.93
N GLY A 244 17.31 -8.03 18.68
CA GLY A 244 17.84 -7.76 17.34
C GLY A 244 17.79 -6.26 16.98
N LEU A 245 18.16 -5.92 15.75
CA LEU A 245 18.23 -4.52 15.31
C LEU A 245 16.85 -3.99 14.86
N PHE A 246 16.19 -4.74 13.98
CA PHE A 246 14.86 -4.46 13.44
C PHE A 246 14.31 -5.72 12.73
N ALA A 247 12.99 -5.78 12.57
CA ALA A 247 12.32 -6.77 11.73
C ALA A 247 12.40 -6.36 10.25
N VAL A 248 12.94 -7.24 9.41
CA VAL A 248 12.87 -7.07 7.94
C VAL A 248 11.43 -7.35 7.50
N SER A 249 10.78 -6.37 6.89
CA SER A 249 9.38 -6.47 6.48
C SER A 249 9.14 -5.84 5.11
N ASP A 250 7.88 -5.82 4.68
CA ASP A 250 7.40 -5.02 3.55
C ASP A 250 6.23 -4.13 4.04
N PRO A 251 5.77 -3.15 3.25
CA PRO A 251 4.67 -2.27 3.66
C PRO A 251 3.41 -3.03 4.10
N PHE A 252 3.11 -4.17 3.48
CA PHE A 252 1.92 -4.96 3.79
C PHE A 252 2.02 -5.66 5.14
N THR A 253 3.21 -6.19 5.44
CA THR A 253 3.51 -6.86 6.71
C THR A 253 3.54 -5.85 7.84
N LEU A 254 4.11 -4.66 7.61
CA LEU A 254 4.05 -3.55 8.57
C LEU A 254 2.60 -3.17 8.92
N LEU A 255 1.70 -3.09 7.93
CA LEU A 255 0.28 -2.79 8.19
C LEU A 255 -0.39 -3.87 9.05
N GLN A 256 -0.09 -5.15 8.79
CA GLN A 256 -0.57 -6.27 9.60
C GLN A 256 -0.01 -6.23 11.02
N ASP A 257 1.28 -5.95 11.16
CA ASP A 257 1.93 -5.81 12.46
C ASP A 257 1.34 -4.65 13.27
N ILE A 258 1.01 -3.53 12.63
CA ILE A 258 0.28 -2.42 13.26
C ILE A 258 -1.11 -2.88 13.74
N GLN A 259 -1.93 -3.50 12.88
CA GLN A 259 -3.26 -3.99 13.30
C GLN A 259 -3.16 -4.94 14.49
N HIS A 260 -2.23 -5.88 14.43
CA HIS A 260 -2.04 -6.85 15.50
C HIS A 260 -1.57 -6.20 16.81
N ALA A 261 -0.66 -5.23 16.74
CA ALA A 261 -0.17 -4.51 17.92
C ALA A 261 -1.27 -3.73 18.66
N PHE A 262 -2.33 -3.33 17.95
CA PHE A 262 -3.48 -2.62 18.52
C PHE A 262 -4.74 -3.50 18.68
N GLY A 263 -4.71 -4.76 18.25
CA GLY A 263 -5.85 -5.68 18.35
C GLY A 263 -7.02 -5.33 17.42
N HIS A 264 -6.74 -4.76 16.24
CA HIS A 264 -7.74 -4.30 15.25
C HIS A 264 -7.79 -5.21 14.00
N ASP A 265 -7.76 -6.52 14.19
CA ASP A 265 -7.78 -7.53 13.11
C ASP A 265 -9.12 -7.63 12.35
#